data_AF-A0A5B7ITP7-F1
#
_entry.id   AF-A0A5B7ITP7-F1
#
_cell.length_a   1.000
_cell.length_b   1.000
_cell.length_c   1.000
_cell.angle_alpha   90.00
_cell.angle_beta   90.00
_cell.angle_gamma   90.00
#
_symmetry.space_group_name_H-M   'P 1'
#
loop_
_entity.id
_entity.type
_entity.pdbx_description
1 polymer ?
#
loop_
_entity_poly.entity_id
_entity_poly.type
_entity_poly.pdbx_seq_one_letter_code
_entity_poly.pdbx_strand_id
1 'polypeptide(L)'
;MTYLKLHDNPRARDHATKALEMDSSSVKAYFRRGQANLNMGEAEFAEKDFQICLDLDHNNKAAKLQLQRCGLQIKANKQKEKKLYSGMFDKFARQDRAYSITTL
;
A
#
# COMPACT_ATOMS: atom_id res chain seq x y z
N MET A 1 15.57 -19.07 -17.70
CA MET A 1 14.18 -18.77 -18.09
C MET A 1 13.60 -17.79 -17.07
N THR A 2 13.21 -16.60 -17.51
CA THR A 2 12.78 -15.48 -16.66
C THR A 2 11.37 -15.71 -16.10
N TYR A 3 11.24 -15.85 -14.78
CA TYR A 3 9.99 -15.98 -14.01
C TYR A 3 9.11 -14.71 -14.00
N LEU A 4 9.12 -13.90 -15.06
CA LEU A 4 8.44 -12.60 -15.14
C LEU A 4 6.91 -12.68 -15.36
N LYS A 5 6.30 -13.86 -15.17
CA LYS A 5 4.87 -14.11 -15.44
C LYS A 5 4.06 -14.65 -14.26
N LEU A 6 4.62 -14.64 -13.05
CA LEU A 6 3.83 -14.96 -11.87
C LEU A 6 3.48 -13.63 -11.19
N HIS A 7 2.18 -13.30 -11.18
CA HIS A 7 1.58 -12.24 -10.35
C HIS A 7 1.72 -12.54 -8.84
N ASP A 8 2.79 -13.21 -8.45
CA ASP A 8 3.13 -13.62 -7.10
C ASP A 8 3.90 -12.48 -6.43
N ASN A 9 3.14 -11.44 -6.09
CA ASN A 9 3.67 -10.28 -5.38
C ASN A 9 4.35 -10.66 -4.05
N PRO A 10 3.83 -11.62 -3.24
CA PRO A 10 4.52 -12.06 -2.03
C PRO A 10 5.92 -12.61 -2.30
N ARG A 11 6.08 -13.53 -3.26
CA ARG A 11 7.43 -14.04 -3.60
C ARG A 11 8.32 -12.96 -4.19
N ALA A 12 7.77 -12.04 -4.98
CA ALA A 12 8.53 -10.91 -5.51
C ALA A 12 9.06 -10.00 -4.39
N ARG A 13 8.25 -9.75 -3.35
CA ARG A 13 8.67 -9.03 -2.15
C ARG A 13 9.81 -9.77 -1.44
N ASP A 14 9.67 -11.08 -1.21
CA ASP A 14 10.67 -11.86 -0.49
C ASP A 14 12.01 -11.91 -1.24
N HIS A 15 11.98 -12.10 -2.55
CA HIS A 15 13.18 -12.05 -3.38
C HIS A 15 13.84 -10.68 -3.37
N ALA A 16 13.05 -9.60 -3.41
CA ALA A 16 13.57 -8.25 -3.34
C ALA A 16 14.17 -7.94 -1.96
N THR A 17 13.57 -8.43 -0.88
CA THR A 17 14.12 -8.32 0.48
C THR A 17 15.46 -9.02 0.61
N LYS A 18 15.58 -10.27 0.12
CA LYS A 18 16.87 -10.99 0.11
C LYS A 18 17.93 -10.26 -0.73
N ALA A 19 17.53 -9.66 -1.84
CA ALA A 19 18.46 -8.85 -2.64
C ALA A 19 18.95 -7.61 -1.86
N LEU A 20 18.10 -7.00 -1.02
CA LEU A 20 18.48 -5.87 -0.15
C LEU A 20 19.34 -6.29 1.04
N GLU A 21 19.23 -7.53 1.51
CA GLU A 21 20.14 -8.08 2.53
C GLU A 21 21.56 -8.25 1.96
N MET A 22 21.68 -8.54 0.67
CA MET A 22 22.96 -8.65 -0.02
C MET A 22 23.52 -7.29 -0.48
N ASP A 23 22.65 -6.40 -0.96
CA ASP A 23 22.97 -5.04 -1.39
C ASP A 23 21.89 -4.07 -0.92
N SER A 24 22.15 -3.43 0.21
CA SER A 24 21.25 -2.49 0.85
C SER A 24 21.08 -1.18 0.07
N SER A 25 21.86 -0.95 -0.98
CA SER A 25 21.79 0.25 -1.84
C SER A 25 21.17 -0.03 -3.21
N SER A 26 20.59 -1.22 -3.40
CA SER A 26 20.08 -1.64 -4.70
C SER A 26 18.77 -0.93 -5.07
N VAL A 27 18.86 0.11 -5.89
CA VAL A 27 17.69 0.84 -6.45
C VAL A 27 16.70 -0.14 -7.12
N LYS A 28 17.21 -1.15 -7.84
CA LYS A 28 16.36 -2.14 -8.50
C LYS A 28 15.61 -3.02 -7.51
N ALA A 29 16.22 -3.38 -6.38
CA ALA A 29 15.58 -4.21 -5.38
C ALA A 29 14.49 -3.43 -4.63
N TYR A 30 14.78 -2.19 -4.20
CA TYR A 30 13.76 -1.29 -3.65
C TYR A 30 12.59 -1.09 -4.62
N PHE A 31 12.87 -0.81 -5.90
CA PHE A 31 11.82 -0.59 -6.90
C PHE A 31 10.94 -1.82 -7.14
N ARG A 32 11.51 -3.03 -7.07
CA ARG A 32 10.74 -4.29 -7.18
C ARG A 32 9.92 -4.56 -5.94
N ARG A 33 10.48 -4.33 -4.75
CA ARG A 33 9.77 -4.50 -3.47
C ARG A 33 8.59 -3.52 -3.37
N GLY A 34 8.81 -2.26 -3.75
CA GLY A 34 7.76 -1.25 -3.79
C GLY A 34 6.62 -1.60 -4.73
N GLN A 35 6.91 -2.13 -5.92
CA GLN A 35 5.86 -2.60 -6.85
C GLN A 35 5.07 -3.79 -6.27
N ALA A 36 5.75 -4.75 -5.64
CA ALA A 36 5.09 -5.87 -4.99
C ALA A 36 4.15 -5.39 -3.88
N ASN A 37 4.62 -4.51 -3.00
CA ASN A 37 3.82 -3.92 -1.93
C ASN A 37 2.61 -3.16 -2.48
N LEU A 38 2.80 -2.34 -3.54
CA LEU A 38 1.70 -1.59 -4.15
C LEU A 38 0.62 -2.52 -4.72
N ASN A 39 1.02 -3.61 -5.37
CA ASN A 39 0.10 -4.61 -5.91
C ASN A 39 -0.63 -5.41 -4.82
N MET A 40 -0.05 -5.52 -3.62
CA MET A 40 -0.69 -6.14 -2.46
C MET A 40 -1.61 -5.17 -1.69
N GLY A 41 -1.72 -3.91 -2.13
CA GLY A 41 -2.50 -2.88 -1.44
C GLY A 41 -1.77 -2.22 -0.27
N GLU A 42 -0.52 -2.61 -0.01
CA GLU A 42 0.38 -2.09 1.03
C GLU A 42 1.05 -0.78 0.56
N ALA A 43 0.24 0.22 0.21
CA ALA A 43 0.70 1.43 -0.47
C ALA A 43 1.64 2.30 0.38
N GLU A 44 1.50 2.33 1.72
CA GLU A 44 2.45 3.06 2.57
C GLU A 44 3.86 2.44 2.57
N PHE A 45 3.95 1.11 2.50
CA PHE A 45 5.24 0.42 2.40
C PHE A 45 5.87 0.62 1.03
N ALA A 46 5.05 0.59 -0.03
CA ALA A 46 5.50 0.89 -1.38
C ALA A 46 6.05 2.31 -1.52
N GLU A 47 5.38 3.30 -0.89
CA GLU A 47 5.82 4.69 -0.92
C GLU A 47 7.24 4.85 -0.35
N LYS A 48 7.54 4.23 0.80
CA LYS A 48 8.88 4.26 1.41
C LYS A 48 9.95 3.67 0.49
N ASP A 49 9.66 2.53 -0.13
CA ASP A 49 10.59 1.89 -1.06
C ASP A 49 10.88 2.79 -2.28
N PHE A 50 9.87 3.47 -2.82
CA PHE A 50 10.07 4.39 -3.94
C PHE A 50 10.75 5.70 -3.54
N GLN A 51 10.56 6.19 -2.30
CA GLN A 51 11.31 7.33 -1.77
C GLN A 51 12.80 7.02 -1.73
N ILE A 52 13.18 5.85 -1.18
CA ILE A 52 14.58 5.41 -1.15
C ILE A 52 15.16 5.28 -2.58
N CYS A 53 14.36 4.82 -3.54
CA CYS A 53 14.78 4.81 -4.95
C CYS A 53 15.14 6.20 -5.47
N LEU A 54 14.42 7.24 -5.05
CA LEU A 54 14.68 8.63 -5.45
C LEU A 54 15.83 9.26 -4.67
N ASP A 55 16.03 8.86 -3.41
CA ASP A 55 17.18 9.29 -2.61
C ASP A 55 18.49 8.75 -3.20
N LEU A 56 18.46 7.51 -3.71
CA LEU A 56 19.59 6.86 -4.36
C LEU A 56 19.75 7.27 -5.84
N ASP A 57 18.64 7.44 -6.57
CA ASP A 57 18.59 7.89 -7.96
C ASP A 57 17.47 8.90 -8.18
N HIS A 58 17.81 10.17 -7.99
CA HIS A 58 16.93 11.33 -8.12
C HIS A 58 16.31 11.48 -9.53
N ASN A 59 16.92 10.87 -10.54
CA ASN A 59 16.47 10.94 -11.94
C ASN A 59 15.58 9.77 -12.35
N ASN A 60 15.28 8.85 -11.43
CA ASN A 60 14.44 7.70 -11.70
C ASN A 60 12.96 8.09 -11.94
N LYS A 61 12.62 8.33 -13.21
CA LYS A 61 11.26 8.70 -13.65
C LYS A 61 10.23 7.64 -13.29
N ALA A 62 10.61 6.36 -13.31
CA ALA A 62 9.72 5.26 -12.98
C ALA A 62 9.35 5.28 -11.49
N ALA A 63 10.31 5.53 -10.60
CA ALA A 63 10.06 5.68 -9.17
C ALA A 63 9.14 6.87 -8.87
N LYS A 64 9.35 8.02 -9.52
CA LYS A 64 8.45 9.19 -9.38
C LYS A 64 7.00 8.86 -9.76
N LEU A 65 6.80 8.16 -10.87
CA LEU A 65 5.46 7.75 -11.32
C LEU A 65 4.79 6.80 -10.32
N GLN A 66 5.54 5.81 -9.80
CA GLN A 66 4.98 4.87 -8.84
C GLN A 66 4.67 5.53 -7.49
N LEU A 67 5.47 6.50 -7.06
CA LEU A 67 5.22 7.27 -5.84
C LEU A 67 3.93 8.09 -5.94
N GLN A 68 3.65 8.68 -7.10
CA GLN A 68 2.36 9.33 -7.37
C GLN A 68 1.19 8.33 -7.25
N ARG A 69 1.34 7.12 -7.77
CA ARG A 69 0.33 6.05 -7.65
C ARG A 69 0.10 5.64 -6.20
N CYS A 70 1.16 5.52 -5.40
CA CYS A 70 1.04 5.25 -3.96
C CYS A 70 0.20 6.33 -3.27
N GLY A 71 0.48 7.60 -3.53
CA GLY A 71 -0.27 8.71 -2.95
C GLY A 71 -1.76 8.70 -3.30
N LEU A 72 -2.12 8.33 -4.53
CA LEU A 72 -3.52 8.17 -4.94
C LEU A 72 -4.20 7.02 -4.19
N GLN A 73 -3.54 5.87 -4.08
CA GLN A 73 -4.08 4.70 -3.38
C GLN A 73 -4.26 4.95 -1.89
N ILE A 74 -3.28 5.58 -1.22
CA ILE A 74 -3.34 5.94 0.20
C ILE A 74 -4.52 6.89 0.45
N LYS A 75 -4.70 7.91 -0.39
CA LYS A 75 -5.84 8.83 -0.30
C LYS A 75 -7.17 8.10 -0.49
N ALA A 76 -7.24 7.19 -1.46
CA ALA A 76 -8.44 6.40 -1.71
C ALA A 76 -8.77 5.47 -0.52
N ASN A 77 -7.77 4.81 0.06
CA ASN A 77 -7.92 3.95 1.23
C ASN A 77 -8.46 4.75 2.43
N LYS A 78 -7.81 5.88 2.77
CA LYS A 78 -8.26 6.76 3.86
C LYS A 78 -9.70 7.26 3.68
N GLN A 79 -10.10 7.59 2.46
CA GLN A 79 -11.48 8.00 2.18
C GLN A 79 -12.48 6.85 2.35
N LYS A 80 -12.12 5.64 1.91
CA LYS A 80 -12.97 4.46 2.11
C LYS A 80 -13.14 4.15 3.59
N GLU A 81 -12.05 4.17 4.36
CA GLU A 81 -12.08 3.98 5.82
C GLU A 81 -12.97 5.03 6.50
N LYS A 82 -12.76 6.32 6.19
CA LYS A 82 -13.60 7.40 6.75
C LYS A 82 -15.09 7.20 6.48
N LYS A 83 -15.44 6.80 5.25
CA LYS A 83 -16.84 6.51 4.88
C LYS A 83 -17.39 5.31 5.65
N LEU A 84 -16.60 4.25 5.80
CA LEU A 84 -16.98 3.05 6.54
C LEU A 84 -17.26 3.37 8.02
N TYR A 85 -16.34 4.10 8.68
CA TYR A 85 -16.50 4.51 10.07
C TYR A 85 -17.68 5.45 10.29
N SER A 86 -17.87 6.43 9.40
CA SER A 86 -19.03 7.34 9.47
C SER A 86 -20.35 6.59 9.34
N GLY A 87 -20.48 5.67 8.39
CA GLY A 87 -21.70 4.89 8.21
C GLY A 87 -21.95 3.87 9.33
N MET A 88 -20.90 3.44 10.02
CA MET A 88 -21.00 2.55 11.18
C MET A 88 -21.52 3.30 12.42
N PHE A 89 -21.10 4.56 12.64
CA PHE A 89 -21.64 5.41 13.70
C PHE A 89 -23.14 5.67 13.54
N ASP A 90 -23.59 5.96 12.32
CA ASP A 90 -25.02 6.15 12.03
C ASP A 90 -25.85 4.88 12.29
N LYS A 91 -25.29 3.68 12.00
CA LYS A 91 -25.96 2.41 12.28
C LYS A 91 -26.06 2.15 13.78
N PHE A 92 -24.98 2.34 14.54
CA PHE A 92 -25.00 2.17 15.99
C PHE A 92 -25.93 3.18 16.66
N ALA A 93 -25.94 4.44 16.24
CA ALA A 93 -26.85 5.46 16.76
C ALA A 93 -28.33 5.12 16.52
N ARG A 94 -28.67 4.50 15.39
CA ARG A 94 -30.04 4.02 15.11
C ARG A 94 -30.42 2.81 15.96
N GLN A 95 -29.47 1.89 16.19
CA GLN A 95 -29.71 0.67 16.96
C GLN A 95 -29.92 0.96 18.45
N ASP A 96 -29.18 1.93 19.02
CA ASP A 96 -29.36 2.42 20.39
C ASP A 96 -30.74 3.07 20.61
N ARG A 97 -31.22 3.82 19.60
CA ARG A 97 -32.54 4.46 19.62
C ARG A 97 -33.70 3.47 19.46
N ALA A 98 -33.52 2.40 18.69
CA ALA A 98 -34.55 1.38 18.49
C ALA A 98 -34.72 0.49 19.73
N TYR A 99 -33.63 0.19 20.45
CA TYR A 99 -33.69 -0.60 21.68
C TYR A 99 -34.41 0.15 22.81
N SER A 100 -34.17 1.45 22.96
CA SER A 100 -34.81 2.29 23.99
C SER A 100 -36.31 2.51 23.82
N ILE A 101 -36.86 2.34 22.61
CA ILE A 101 -38.31 2.49 22.33
C ILE A 101 -39.06 1.17 22.56
N THR A 102 -38.38 0.02 22.52
CA THR A 102 -39.03 -1.31 22.59
C THR A 102 -39.11 -1.87 24.02
N THR A 103 -38.40 -1.27 24.97
CA THR A 103 -38.39 -1.68 26.39
C THR A 103 -39.33 -0.86 27.30
N LEU A 104 -40.21 -0.04 26.73
CA LEU A 104 -41.36 0.60 27.39
C LEU A 104 -42.65 -0.07 26.93
#